data_AF-A0A348UQV4-F1
#
_entry.id   AF-A0A348UQV4-F1
#
_cell.length_a   1.000
_cell.length_b   1.000
_cell.length_c   1.000
_cell.angle_alpha   90.00
_cell.angle_beta   90.00
_cell.angle_gamma   90.00
#
_symmetry.space_group_name_H-M   'P 1'
#
loop_
_entity.id
_entity.type
_entity.pdbx_description
1 polymer ?
#
loop_
_entity_poly.entity_id
_entity_poly.type
_entity_poly.pdbx_seq_one_letter_code
_entity_poly.pdbx_strand_id
1 'polypeptide(L)'
;MFQRLAVRDTLLIILSVSAWMQLAPLGDASAAAGWTAGLALALVAYVAHEWGHALAAMAARSAIYPPRTLLHVSLFSFDARANSVRQFMLMSLGGFAVTGVAVLMAHFVLPADELAGRVARGGIFVLASITLFVEVPLLLYGLARGRIPAVVAVFRAGPETRSR
;
A
#
# COMPACT_ATOMS: atom_id res chain seq x y z
N MET A 1 11.35 8.21 -12.05
CA MET A 1 11.27 7.93 -10.60
C MET A 1 10.44 6.69 -10.29
N PHE A 2 9.23 6.52 -10.85
CA PHE A 2 8.44 5.28 -10.68
C PHE A 2 9.22 3.98 -10.94
N GLN A 3 10.06 3.93 -11.97
CA GLN A 3 10.95 2.78 -12.21
C GLN A 3 11.88 2.48 -11.02
N ARG A 4 12.43 3.51 -10.37
CA ARG A 4 13.32 3.35 -9.21
C ARG A 4 12.55 2.84 -7.99
N LEU A 5 11.31 3.31 -7.81
CA LEU A 5 10.40 2.79 -6.77
C LEU A 5 10.03 1.33 -7.05
N ALA A 6 9.74 0.98 -8.30
CA ALA A 6 9.45 -0.41 -8.69
C ALA A 6 10.63 -1.33 -8.40
N VAL A 7 11.87 -0.90 -8.70
CA VAL A 7 13.09 -1.66 -8.35
C VAL A 7 13.22 -1.79 -6.83
N ARG A 8 13.12 -0.69 -6.07
CA ARG A 8 13.17 -0.68 -4.60
C ARG A 8 12.17 -1.68 -4.03
N ASP A 9 10.93 -1.64 -4.48
CA ASP A 9 9.83 -2.43 -3.94
C ASP A 9 9.93 -3.89 -4.33
N THR A 10 10.39 -4.18 -5.54
CA THR A 10 10.71 -5.54 -5.96
C THR A 10 11.80 -6.13 -5.05
N LEU A 11 12.85 -5.36 -4.75
CA LEU A 11 13.89 -5.79 -3.82
C LEU A 11 13.35 -5.99 -2.40
N LEU A 12 12.50 -5.08 -1.90
CA LEU A 12 11.86 -5.24 -0.58
C LEU A 12 11.00 -6.50 -0.52
N ILE A 13 10.25 -6.81 -1.59
CA ILE A 13 9.45 -8.03 -1.68
C ILE A 13 10.35 -9.27 -1.67
N ILE A 14 11.40 -9.30 -2.50
CA ILE A 14 12.35 -10.43 -2.54
C ILE A 14 12.97 -10.67 -1.17
N LEU A 15 13.46 -9.60 -0.52
CA LEU A 15 14.08 -9.70 0.81
C LEU A 15 13.08 -10.17 1.86
N SER A 16 11.84 -9.69 1.81
CA SER A 16 10.80 -10.05 2.77
C SER A 16 10.34 -11.49 2.62
N VAL A 17 10.17 -11.97 1.38
CA VAL A 17 9.85 -13.37 1.09
C VAL A 17 11.02 -14.28 1.49
N SER A 18 12.26 -13.87 1.22
CA SER A 18 13.44 -14.62 1.65
C SER A 18 13.54 -14.68 3.18
N ALA A 19 13.28 -13.57 3.87
CA ALA A 19 13.23 -13.53 5.33
C ALA A 19 12.13 -14.45 5.87
N TRP A 20 10.94 -14.46 5.25
CA TRP A 20 9.87 -15.39 5.60
C TRP A 20 10.33 -16.85 5.49
N MET A 21 10.87 -17.25 4.32
CA MET A 21 11.31 -18.63 4.08
C MET A 21 12.36 -19.12 5.09
N GLN A 22 13.26 -18.23 5.52
CA GLN A 22 14.38 -18.60 6.40
C GLN A 22 14.05 -18.46 7.89
N LEU A 23 13.22 -17.50 8.27
CA LEU A 23 13.01 -17.12 9.68
C LEU A 23 11.66 -17.58 10.23
N ALA A 24 10.62 -17.76 9.39
CA ALA A 24 9.32 -18.23 9.87
C ALA A 24 9.40 -19.61 10.55
N PRO A 25 10.13 -20.62 10.00
CA PRO A 25 10.27 -21.93 10.65
C PRO A 25 10.98 -21.89 12.00
N LEU A 26 11.74 -20.81 12.27
CA LEU A 26 12.45 -20.60 13.53
C LEU A 26 11.61 -19.81 14.54
N GLY A 27 10.40 -19.36 14.17
CA GLY A 27 9.61 -18.41 14.93
C GLY A 27 9.19 -18.87 16.32
N ASP A 28 8.99 -20.18 16.51
CA ASP A 28 8.62 -20.75 17.80
C ASP A 28 9.82 -20.94 18.74
N ALA A 29 11.01 -21.14 18.16
CA ALA A 29 12.27 -21.20 18.92
C ALA A 29 12.87 -19.81 19.18
N SER A 30 12.54 -18.82 18.35
CA SER A 30 13.04 -17.44 18.43
C SER A 30 11.94 -16.45 18.08
N ALA A 31 11.42 -15.77 19.10
CA ALA A 31 10.42 -14.73 18.91
C ALA A 31 10.91 -13.63 17.95
N ALA A 32 12.19 -13.28 17.99
CA ALA A 32 12.77 -12.29 17.09
C ALA A 32 12.68 -12.74 15.62
N ALA A 33 12.92 -14.02 15.32
CA ALA A 33 12.76 -14.58 13.98
C ALA A 33 11.30 -14.53 13.52
N GLY A 34 10.37 -14.93 14.39
CA GLY A 34 8.94 -14.90 14.12
C GLY A 34 8.41 -13.48 13.84
N TRP A 35 8.77 -12.51 14.68
CA TRP A 35 8.42 -11.10 14.47
C TRP A 35 9.02 -10.55 13.19
N THR A 36 10.30 -10.82 12.91
CA THR A 36 10.98 -10.32 11.71
C THR A 36 10.32 -10.87 10.44
N ALA A 37 10.08 -12.18 10.37
CA ALA A 37 9.40 -12.80 9.24
C ALA A 37 7.98 -12.25 9.05
N GLY A 38 7.21 -12.18 10.14
CA GLY A 38 5.83 -11.72 10.10
C GLY A 38 5.69 -10.26 9.66
N LEU A 39 6.51 -9.37 10.23
CA LEU A 39 6.50 -7.94 9.85
C LEU A 39 7.00 -7.72 8.43
N ALA A 40 8.00 -8.49 7.98
CA ALA A 40 8.47 -8.43 6.60
C ALA A 40 7.34 -8.80 5.62
N LEU A 41 6.55 -9.82 5.92
CA LEU A 41 5.42 -10.18 5.07
C LEU A 41 4.28 -9.15 5.13
N ALA A 42 4.02 -8.53 6.29
CA ALA A 42 3.08 -7.42 6.39
C ALA A 42 3.53 -6.20 5.55
N LEU A 43 4.84 -5.93 5.48
CA LEU A 43 5.41 -4.90 4.60
C LEU A 43 5.14 -5.20 3.12
N VAL A 44 5.19 -6.47 2.69
CA VAL A 44 4.82 -6.86 1.32
C VAL A 44 3.37 -6.49 1.01
N ALA A 45 2.45 -6.79 1.93
CA ALA A 45 1.04 -6.43 1.75
C ALA A 45 0.84 -4.91 1.65
N TYR A 46 1.55 -4.14 2.48
CA TYR A 46 1.54 -2.67 2.41
C TYR A 46 2.06 -2.15 1.06
N VAL A 47 3.21 -2.63 0.60
CA VAL A 47 3.79 -2.23 -0.70
C VAL A 47 2.85 -2.59 -1.84
N ALA A 48 2.25 -3.79 -1.81
CA ALA A 48 1.28 -4.21 -2.81
C ALA A 48 0.04 -3.31 -2.82
N HIS A 49 -0.48 -2.89 -1.65
CA HIS A 49 -1.60 -1.96 -1.52
C HIS A 49 -1.31 -0.62 -2.21
N GLU A 50 -0.16 -0.01 -1.92
CA GLU A 50 0.23 1.26 -2.55
C GLU A 50 0.37 1.10 -4.08
N TRP A 51 0.91 -0.02 -4.56
CA TRP A 51 0.98 -0.31 -5.99
C TRP A 51 -0.40 -0.54 -6.60
N GLY A 52 -1.35 -1.13 -5.86
CA GLY A 52 -2.74 -1.26 -6.27
C GLY A 52 -3.37 0.10 -6.58
N HIS A 53 -3.15 1.09 -5.71
CA HIS A 53 -3.55 2.46 -5.96
C HIS A 53 -2.87 3.06 -7.20
N ALA A 54 -1.55 2.93 -7.29
CA ALA A 54 -0.76 3.52 -8.37
C ALA A 54 -1.16 2.94 -9.75
N LEU A 55 -1.29 1.62 -9.85
CA LEU A 55 -1.66 0.94 -11.10
C LEU A 55 -3.08 1.28 -11.52
N ALA A 56 -4.03 1.34 -10.58
CA ALA A 56 -5.40 1.74 -10.90
C ALA A 56 -5.48 3.21 -11.33
N ALA A 57 -4.69 4.09 -10.72
CA ALA A 57 -4.55 5.48 -11.16
C ALA A 57 -3.95 5.59 -12.57
N MET A 58 -2.89 4.83 -12.86
CA MET A 58 -2.27 4.78 -14.19
C MET A 58 -3.26 4.27 -15.25
N ALA A 59 -4.00 3.19 -14.94
CA ALA A 59 -5.03 2.64 -15.82
C ALA A 59 -6.18 3.64 -16.07
N ALA A 60 -6.54 4.43 -15.05
CA ALA A 60 -7.51 5.52 -15.16
C ALA A 60 -6.95 6.79 -15.83
N ARG A 61 -5.67 6.78 -16.25
CA ARG A 61 -4.94 7.93 -16.79
C ARG A 61 -4.99 9.16 -15.89
N SER A 62 -4.89 8.93 -14.58
CA SER A 62 -4.87 9.99 -13.58
C SER A 62 -3.53 10.73 -13.58
N ALA A 63 -3.56 12.03 -13.30
CA ALA A 63 -2.37 12.82 -13.03
C ALA A 63 -1.80 12.45 -11.64
N ILE A 64 -0.73 11.65 -11.64
CA ILE A 64 -0.01 11.21 -10.43
C ILE A 64 1.48 11.53 -10.53
N TYR A 65 2.09 11.86 -9.40
CA TYR A 65 3.50 12.24 -9.34
C TYR A 65 4.24 11.40 -8.31
N PRO A 66 5.39 10.81 -8.65
CA PRO A 66 6.17 10.04 -7.70
C PRO A 66 6.84 10.97 -6.67
N PRO A 67 7.14 10.49 -5.46
CA PRO A 67 7.90 11.23 -4.47
C PRO A 67 9.28 11.63 -4.98
N ARG A 68 9.86 12.68 -4.38
CA ARG A 68 11.24 13.13 -4.68
C ARG A 68 12.31 12.21 -4.08
N THR A 69 11.97 11.40 -3.08
CA THR A 69 12.88 10.46 -2.42
C THR A 69 12.29 9.04 -2.40
N LEU A 70 13.19 8.05 -2.38
CA LEU A 70 12.86 6.63 -2.24
C LEU A 70 12.50 6.23 -0.80
N LEU A 71 12.63 7.14 0.17
CA LEU A 71 12.28 6.88 1.58
C LEU A 71 10.82 7.23 1.91
N HIS A 72 10.07 7.80 0.97
CA HIS A 72 8.67 8.10 1.22
C HIS A 72 7.84 6.83 1.35
N VAL A 73 6.99 6.86 2.37
CA VAL A 73 6.04 5.80 2.72
C VAL A 73 5.02 5.63 1.59
N SER A 74 4.41 6.72 1.11
CA SER A 74 3.50 6.67 -0.04
C SER A 74 4.22 6.65 -1.38
N LEU A 75 3.69 5.89 -2.34
CA LEU A 75 4.28 5.72 -3.68
C LEU A 75 4.05 6.90 -4.64
N PHE A 76 3.03 7.72 -4.42
CA PHE A 76 2.71 8.84 -5.31
C PHE A 76 1.83 9.89 -4.63
N SER A 77 1.79 11.10 -5.20
CA SER A 77 0.75 12.08 -4.91
C SER A 77 -0.27 12.10 -6.02
N PHE A 78 -1.54 12.12 -5.61
CA PHE A 78 -2.67 12.28 -6.49
C PHE A 78 -3.01 13.76 -6.64
N ASP A 79 -3.04 14.27 -7.88
CA ASP A 79 -3.40 15.66 -8.12
C ASP A 79 -4.92 15.85 -8.01
N ALA A 80 -5.38 16.29 -6.84
CA ALA A 80 -6.79 16.50 -6.58
C ALA A 80 -7.44 17.61 -7.44
N ARG A 81 -6.65 18.45 -8.12
CA ARG A 81 -7.14 19.53 -9.00
C ARG A 81 -7.20 19.09 -10.46
N ALA A 82 -6.25 18.27 -10.90
CA ALA A 82 -6.18 17.78 -12.27
C ALA A 82 -7.01 16.51 -12.51
N ASN A 83 -7.42 15.80 -11.45
CA ASN A 83 -8.18 14.57 -11.56
C ASN A 83 -9.66 14.74 -11.23
N SER A 84 -10.46 13.87 -11.81
CA SER A 84 -11.90 13.73 -11.55
C SER A 84 -12.20 12.83 -10.35
N VAL A 85 -13.41 12.96 -9.79
CA VAL A 85 -13.92 12.06 -8.74
C VAL A 85 -13.94 10.59 -9.19
N ARG A 86 -14.22 10.33 -10.47
CA ARG A 86 -14.17 8.97 -11.04
C ARG A 86 -12.76 8.40 -10.99
N GLN A 87 -11.75 9.20 -11.35
CA GLN A 87 -10.35 8.79 -11.28
C GLN A 87 -9.90 8.55 -9.83
N PHE A 88 -10.34 9.38 -8.90
CA PHE A 88 -10.11 9.17 -7.47
C PHE A 88 -10.74 7.86 -6.98
N MET A 89 -11.99 7.58 -7.36
CA MET A 89 -12.67 6.32 -7.02
C MET A 89 -11.91 5.10 -7.55
N LEU A 90 -11.52 5.11 -8.84
CA LEU A 90 -10.79 3.99 -9.43
C LEU A 90 -9.44 3.76 -8.74
N MET A 91 -8.69 4.84 -8.47
CA MET A 91 -7.46 4.76 -7.69
C MET A 91 -7.72 4.14 -6.31
N SER A 92 -8.68 4.65 -5.54
CA SER A 92 -8.99 4.13 -4.20
C SER A 92 -9.35 2.65 -4.22
N LEU A 93 -10.23 2.24 -5.14
CA LEU A 93 -10.65 0.85 -5.28
C LEU A 93 -9.48 -0.09 -5.64
N GLY A 94 -8.45 0.40 -6.33
CA GLY A 94 -7.25 -0.36 -6.64
C GLY A 94 -6.52 -0.86 -5.38
N GLY A 95 -6.22 0.05 -4.44
CA GLY A 95 -5.60 -0.33 -3.16
C GLY A 95 -6.53 -1.19 -2.30
N PHE A 96 -7.83 -0.89 -2.29
CA PHE A 96 -8.81 -1.65 -1.50
C PHE A 96 -8.91 -3.10 -1.98
N ALA A 97 -8.93 -3.32 -3.30
CA ALA A 97 -8.96 -4.65 -3.88
C ALA A 97 -7.73 -5.47 -3.49
N VAL A 98 -6.54 -4.87 -3.54
CA VAL A 98 -5.30 -5.54 -3.12
C VAL A 98 -5.30 -5.84 -1.62
N THR A 99 -5.76 -4.91 -0.78
CA THR A 99 -5.94 -5.17 0.66
C THR A 99 -6.92 -6.32 0.90
N GLY A 100 -8.04 -6.38 0.17
CA GLY A 100 -9.00 -7.48 0.26
C GLY A 100 -8.36 -8.83 -0.08
N VAL A 101 -7.58 -8.89 -1.17
CA VAL A 101 -6.80 -10.09 -1.52
C VAL A 101 -5.80 -10.44 -0.43
N ALA A 102 -5.09 -9.46 0.13
CA ALA A 102 -4.13 -9.70 1.22
C ALA A 102 -4.82 -10.28 2.47
N VAL A 103 -6.02 -9.80 2.82
CA VAL A 103 -6.82 -10.36 3.93
C VAL A 103 -7.24 -11.80 3.65
N LEU A 104 -7.69 -12.10 2.44
CA LEU A 104 -8.06 -13.48 2.04
C LEU A 104 -6.83 -14.40 2.13
N MET A 105 -5.68 -13.97 1.61
CA MET A 105 -4.43 -14.72 1.72
C MET A 105 -4.00 -14.90 3.18
N ALA A 106 -4.11 -13.85 4.00
CA ALA A 106 -3.81 -13.95 5.42
C ALA A 106 -4.72 -14.95 6.14
N HIS A 107 -5.98 -15.08 5.74
CA HIS A 107 -6.91 -16.02 6.35
C HIS A 107 -6.69 -17.45 5.87
N PHE A 108 -6.55 -17.67 4.56
CA PHE A 108 -6.57 -19.00 3.96
C PHE A 108 -5.19 -19.63 3.71
N VAL A 109 -4.11 -18.83 3.66
CA VAL A 109 -2.79 -19.31 3.24
C VAL A 109 -1.77 -19.29 4.37
N LEU A 110 -1.80 -18.28 5.26
CA LEU A 110 -0.78 -18.17 6.31
C LEU A 110 -0.97 -19.23 7.41
N PRO A 111 0.12 -19.89 7.87
CA PRO A 111 0.07 -20.82 9.00
C PRO A 111 -0.47 -20.08 10.25
N ALA A 112 -1.39 -20.72 10.97
CA ALA A 112 -2.08 -20.10 12.10
C ALA A 112 -1.44 -20.42 13.45
N ASP A 113 -0.69 -21.51 13.51
CA ASP A 113 0.04 -22.04 14.65
C ASP A 113 1.37 -21.30 14.89
N GLU A 114 2.08 -20.94 13.81
CA GLU A 114 3.36 -20.24 13.90
C GLU A 114 3.23 -18.78 14.40
N LEU A 115 4.19 -18.32 15.21
CA LEU A 115 4.26 -16.90 15.61
C LEU A 115 4.35 -15.96 14.39
N ALA A 116 5.15 -16.32 13.37
CA ALA A 116 5.34 -15.50 12.17
C ALA A 116 4.03 -15.25 11.42
N GLY A 117 3.22 -16.30 11.23
CA GLY A 117 1.91 -16.20 10.59
C GLY A 117 0.92 -15.34 11.39
N ARG A 118 0.93 -15.45 12.73
CA ARG A 118 0.11 -14.58 13.60
C ARG A 118 0.51 -13.11 13.49
N VAL A 119 1.82 -12.81 13.49
CA VAL A 119 2.33 -11.44 13.34
C VAL A 119 1.98 -10.86 11.95
N ALA A 120 2.23 -11.61 10.88
CA ALA A 120 1.87 -11.19 9.52
C ALA A 120 0.37 -10.90 9.38
N ARG A 121 -0.48 -11.80 9.89
CA ARG A 121 -1.93 -11.64 9.90
C ARG A 121 -2.35 -10.39 10.67
N GLY A 122 -1.75 -10.14 11.84
CA GLY A 122 -1.97 -8.93 12.62
C GLY A 122 -1.63 -7.65 11.83
N GLY A 123 -0.45 -7.61 11.19
CA GLY A 123 -0.03 -6.49 10.36
C GLY A 123 -0.96 -6.23 9.16
N ILE A 124 -1.39 -7.29 8.47
CA ILE A 124 -2.34 -7.20 7.35
C ILE A 124 -3.71 -6.70 7.83
N PHE A 125 -4.18 -7.13 9.01
CA PHE A 125 -5.43 -6.61 9.57
C PHE A 125 -5.33 -5.16 10.03
N VAL A 126 -4.17 -4.70 10.50
CA VAL A 126 -3.93 -3.28 10.77
C VAL A 126 -4.02 -2.47 9.48
N LEU A 127 -3.37 -2.92 8.40
CA LEU A 127 -3.49 -2.30 7.07
C LEU A 127 -4.96 -2.25 6.61
N ALA A 128 -5.68 -3.37 6.71
CA ALA A 128 -7.09 -3.43 6.36
C ALA A 128 -7.96 -2.50 7.21
N SER A 129 -7.63 -2.33 8.49
CA SER A 129 -8.34 -1.42 9.39
C SER A 129 -8.09 0.03 9.00
N ILE A 130 -6.87 0.41 8.64
CA ILE A 130 -6.56 1.74 8.11
C ILE A 130 -7.37 1.99 6.84
N THR A 131 -7.34 1.05 5.88
CA THR A 131 -8.12 1.17 4.65
C THR A 131 -9.62 1.32 4.93
N LEU A 132 -10.18 0.49 5.81
CA LEU A 132 -11.61 0.50 6.12
C LEU A 132 -12.06 1.75 6.91
N PHE A 133 -11.29 2.18 7.91
CA PHE A 133 -11.71 3.25 8.82
C PHE A 133 -11.18 4.63 8.44
N VAL A 134 -10.19 4.72 7.55
CA VAL A 134 -9.61 5.99 7.10
C VAL A 134 -9.93 6.21 5.62
N GLU A 135 -9.53 5.28 4.76
CA GLU A 135 -9.58 5.52 3.32
C GLU A 135 -10.99 5.38 2.73
N VAL A 136 -11.76 4.38 3.15
CA VAL A 136 -13.16 4.20 2.71
C VAL A 136 -14.01 5.41 3.08
N PRO A 137 -13.99 5.96 4.32
CA PRO A 137 -14.68 7.20 4.63
C PRO A 137 -14.25 8.39 3.77
N LEU A 138 -12.96 8.52 3.46
CA LEU A 138 -12.47 9.57 2.56
C LEU A 138 -13.02 9.42 1.14
N LEU A 139 -13.07 8.19 0.62
CA LEU A 139 -13.70 7.89 -0.67
C LEU A 139 -15.18 8.27 -0.65
N LEU A 140 -15.94 7.77 0.33
CA LEU A 140 -17.37 8.02 0.46
C LEU A 140 -17.67 9.51 0.60
N TYR A 141 -16.88 10.23 1.41
CA TYR A 141 -16.99 11.69 1.52
C TYR A 141 -16.74 12.37 0.17
N GLY A 142 -15.71 11.94 -0.57
CA GLY A 142 -15.39 12.51 -1.87
C GLY A 142 -16.49 12.30 -2.91
N LEU A 143 -17.08 11.09 -2.93
CA LEU A 143 -18.23 10.75 -3.77
C LEU A 143 -19.46 11.59 -3.38
N ALA A 144 -19.79 11.66 -2.09
CA ALA A 144 -20.95 12.39 -1.59
C ALA A 144 -20.87 13.90 -1.85
N ARG A 145 -19.66 14.47 -1.84
CA ARG A 145 -19.44 15.91 -2.07
C ARG A 145 -19.11 16.25 -3.52
N GLY A 146 -19.02 15.26 -4.41
CA GLY A 146 -18.63 15.46 -5.81
C GLY A 146 -17.27 16.13 -5.97
N ARG A 147 -16.37 16.01 -4.98
CA ARG A 147 -15.04 16.65 -5.00
C ARG A 147 -14.03 15.79 -4.25
N ILE A 148 -12.78 15.82 -4.71
CA ILE A 148 -11.69 15.05 -4.06
C ILE A 148 -11.30 15.75 -2.74
N PRO A 149 -11.19 15.03 -1.61
CA PRO A 149 -10.74 15.62 -0.35
C PRO A 149 -9.31 16.16 -0.46
N ALA A 150 -9.07 17.38 0.03
CA ALA A 150 -7.76 18.03 -0.10
C ALA A 150 -6.62 17.26 0.61
N VAL A 151 -6.95 16.50 1.67
CA VAL A 151 -6.00 15.67 2.43
C VAL A 151 -5.39 14.53 1.59
N VAL A 152 -6.01 14.16 0.46
CA VAL A 152 -5.50 13.13 -0.46
C VAL A 152 -4.29 13.63 -1.26
N ALA A 153 -4.14 14.94 -1.43
CA ALA A 153 -2.98 15.52 -2.12
C ALA A 153 -1.77 15.54 -1.17
N VAL A 154 -0.93 14.51 -1.25
CA VAL A 154 0.22 14.32 -0.34
C VAL A 154 1.38 15.27 -0.67
N PHE A 155 1.59 15.60 -1.95
CA PHE A 155 2.60 16.59 -2.36
C PHE A 155 1.92 17.90 -2.77
N ARG A 156 2.29 19.02 -2.13
CA ARG A 156 2.07 20.33 -2.74
C ARG A 156 2.87 20.34 -4.04
N ALA A 157 2.20 20.57 -5.18
CA ALA A 157 2.89 21.01 -6.38
C ALA A 157 3.66 22.28 -6.00
N GLY A 158 4.99 22.18 -5.86
CA GLY A 158 5.84 23.35 -5.86
C GLY A 158 5.65 24.10 -7.19
N PRO A 159 5.92 25.41 -7.23
CA PRO A 159 5.62 26.28 -8.38
C PRO A 159 6.32 25.91 -9.72
N GLU A 160 7.09 24.82 -9.78
CA GLU A 160 7.93 24.47 -10.93
C GLU A 160 7.27 23.57 -11.99
N THR A 161 6.00 23.18 -11.84
CA THR A 161 5.26 22.46 -12.90
C THR A 161 4.45 23.38 -13.82
N ARG A 162 4.88 24.63 -13.94
CA ARG A 162 4.50 25.54 -15.04
C ARG A 162 5.78 26.03 -15.72
N SER A 163 6.40 25.19 -16.55
CA SER A 163 7.21 25.71 -17.65
C SER A 163 7.45 24.66 -18.74
N ARG A 164 6.93 25.03 -19.93
CA ARG A 164 7.18 24.51 -21.29
C ARG A 164 6.42 23.27 -21.71
#